data_AF-A0A537X7A8-F1
#
_entry.id   AF-A0A537X7A8-F1
#
_cell.length_a   1.000
_cell.length_b   1.000
_cell.length_c   1.000
_cell.angle_alpha   90.00
_cell.angle_beta   90.00
_cell.angle_gamma   90.00
#
_symmetry.space_group_name_H-M   'P 1'
#
loop_
_entity.id
_entity.type
_entity.pdbx_description
1 polymer ?
#
loop_
_entity_poly.entity_id
_entity_poly.type
_entity_poly.pdbx_seq_one_letter_code
_entity_poly.pdbx_strand_id
1 'polypeptide(L)'
;MEGDGIDSRGHQVHISSLGDEGWVNPAGHPTHPLCPGIWSAGPPYWRAGGWRNGHGAVTYPLRGGKWSNGAPRRKLSYRGVSFSPGPSLPLRYYHSIATDPRLIPRGSRVLIPAYRAVNGGWFVAQDTGGAIKARHIDVYRPPPDSPSDQGRDLRDQRVYVIPPG
;
A
#
# COMPACT_ATOMS: atom_id res chain seq x y z
N MET A 1 0.92 1.13 4.12
CA MET A 1 0.55 1.41 5.52
C MET A 1 0.65 2.90 5.73
N GLU A 2 -0.28 3.49 6.48
CA GLU A 2 -0.52 4.94 6.60
C GLU A 2 -1.31 5.50 5.38
N GLY A 3 -2.64 5.42 5.47
CA GLY A 3 -3.55 6.02 4.51
C GLY A 3 -3.88 7.48 4.83
N ASP A 4 -3.02 8.19 5.56
CA ASP A 4 -3.24 9.55 6.05
C ASP A 4 -2.96 10.64 5.02
N GLY A 5 -3.68 11.75 5.15
CA GLY A 5 -3.48 12.93 4.33
C GLY A 5 -4.17 14.17 4.87
N ILE A 6 -4.01 15.27 4.13
CA ILE A 6 -4.70 16.53 4.37
C ILE A 6 -5.61 16.81 3.17
N ASP A 7 -6.87 17.12 3.41
CA ASP A 7 -7.83 17.48 2.36
C ASP A 7 -7.60 18.91 1.82
N SER A 8 -8.33 19.30 0.78
CA SER A 8 -8.21 20.65 0.19
C SER A 8 -8.64 21.80 1.12
N ARG A 9 -9.23 21.49 2.28
CA ARG A 9 -9.63 22.45 3.31
C ARG A 9 -8.67 22.47 4.50
N GLY A 10 -7.59 21.68 4.46
CA GLY A 10 -6.61 21.61 5.54
C GLY A 10 -6.98 20.64 6.65
N HIS A 11 -8.03 19.84 6.50
CA HIS A 11 -8.41 18.84 7.51
C HIS A 11 -7.61 17.56 7.35
N GLN A 12 -7.21 16.98 8.48
CA GLN A 12 -6.67 15.64 8.49
C GLN A 12 -7.74 14.62 8.12
N VAL A 13 -7.40 13.73 7.20
CA VAL A 13 -8.24 12.66 6.70
C VAL A 13 -7.41 11.38 6.55
N HIS A 14 -8.08 10.24 6.53
CA HIS A 14 -7.49 8.97 6.15
C HIS A 14 -8.32 8.26 5.08
N ILE A 15 -7.68 7.39 4.31
CA ILE A 15 -8.35 6.51 3.36
C ILE A 15 -9.28 5.57 4.12
N SER A 16 -10.58 5.64 3.84
CA SER A 16 -11.59 4.74 4.42
C SER A 16 -11.98 3.60 3.50
N SER A 17 -11.80 3.78 2.19
CA SER A 17 -11.95 2.73 1.19
C SER A 17 -10.89 2.93 0.12
N LEU A 18 -10.20 1.84 -0.25
CA LEU A 18 -9.34 1.81 -1.42
C LEU A 18 -10.13 1.65 -2.73
N GLY A 19 -11.43 1.42 -2.65
CA GLY A 19 -12.26 1.16 -3.82
C GLY A 19 -11.94 -0.17 -4.51
N ASP A 20 -12.59 -0.37 -5.65
CA ASP A 20 -12.49 -1.56 -6.50
C ASP A 20 -11.58 -1.34 -7.71
N GLU A 21 -10.97 -0.17 -7.83
CA GLU A 21 -10.09 0.14 -8.94
C GLU A 21 -8.80 -0.70 -8.92
N GLY A 22 -8.40 -1.15 -10.11
CA GLY A 22 -7.20 -1.94 -10.32
C GLY A 22 -5.92 -1.11 -10.36
N TRP A 23 -4.83 -1.79 -10.71
CA TRP A 23 -3.55 -1.16 -11.02
C TRP A 23 -3.42 -0.91 -12.52
N VAL A 24 -2.60 0.07 -12.89
CA VAL A 24 -2.15 0.28 -14.27
C VAL A 24 -0.62 0.26 -14.33
N ASN A 25 -0.08 -0.15 -15.47
CA ASN A 25 1.34 -0.04 -15.77
C ASN A 25 1.71 1.43 -16.15
N PRO A 26 3.00 1.76 -16.39
CA PRO A 26 3.41 3.13 -16.71
C PRO A 26 2.71 3.73 -17.93
N ALA A 27 2.39 2.91 -18.93
CA ALA A 27 1.66 3.29 -20.13
C ALA A 27 0.14 3.48 -19.90
N GLY A 28 -0.36 3.21 -18.70
CA GLY A 28 -1.77 3.40 -18.33
C GLY A 28 -2.66 2.19 -18.65
N HIS A 29 -2.09 1.05 -19.06
CA HIS A 29 -2.85 -0.17 -19.30
C HIS A 29 -3.17 -0.89 -17.98
N PRO A 30 -4.40 -1.42 -17.80
CA PRO A 30 -4.75 -2.22 -16.63
C PRO A 30 -3.78 -3.40 -16.45
N THR A 31 -3.32 -3.59 -15.22
CA THR A 31 -2.46 -4.71 -14.83
C THR A 31 -2.91 -5.27 -13.48
N HIS A 32 -2.83 -6.58 -13.29
CA HIS A 32 -3.20 -7.25 -12.06
C HIS A 32 -2.20 -8.35 -11.72
N PRO A 33 -2.03 -8.69 -10.43
CA PRO A 33 -1.09 -9.72 -10.02
C PRO A 33 -1.61 -11.09 -10.47
N LEU A 34 -0.76 -11.87 -11.11
CA LEU A 34 -1.04 -13.26 -11.47
C LEU A 34 -0.47 -14.22 -10.41
N CYS A 35 0.77 -13.96 -10.00
CA CYS A 35 1.44 -14.61 -8.89
C CYS A 35 2.53 -13.66 -8.32
N PRO A 36 3.17 -13.96 -7.18
CA PRO A 36 4.15 -13.07 -6.57
C PRO A 36 5.24 -12.63 -7.56
N GLY A 37 5.32 -11.32 -7.84
CA GLY A 37 6.28 -10.74 -8.79
C GLY A 37 5.87 -10.74 -10.26
N ILE A 38 4.79 -11.43 -10.67
CA ILE A 38 4.33 -11.50 -12.07
C ILE A 38 2.99 -10.78 -12.25
N TRP A 39 2.90 -9.95 -13.29
CA TRP A 39 1.78 -9.07 -13.57
C TRP A 39 1.31 -9.18 -15.02
N SER A 40 -0.01 -9.10 -15.23
CA SER A 40 -0.65 -9.37 -16.52
C SER A 40 -0.21 -8.47 -17.67
N ALA A 41 0.20 -7.22 -17.39
CA ALA A 41 0.62 -6.25 -18.39
C ALA A 41 1.87 -5.46 -17.95
N GLY A 42 2.80 -6.14 -17.27
CA GLY A 42 3.97 -5.52 -16.67
C GLY A 42 3.69 -4.96 -15.26
N PRO A 43 4.73 -4.47 -14.57
CA PRO A 43 4.64 -4.11 -13.17
C PRO A 43 3.62 -2.98 -12.93
N PRO A 44 2.96 -2.98 -11.76
CA PRO A 44 2.04 -1.93 -11.39
C PRO A 44 2.84 -0.65 -11.18
N TYR A 45 2.30 0.46 -11.65
CA TYR A 45 2.93 1.77 -11.54
C TYR A 45 2.04 2.77 -10.81
N TRP A 46 0.71 2.69 -11.04
CA TRP A 46 -0.25 3.59 -10.42
C TRP A 46 -1.61 2.91 -10.24
N ARG A 47 -2.48 3.52 -9.44
CA ARG A 47 -3.91 3.15 -9.40
C ARG A 47 -4.60 3.56 -10.70
N ALA A 48 -5.70 2.89 -11.07
CA ALA A 48 -6.38 3.16 -12.34
C ALA A 48 -6.96 4.59 -12.45
N GLY A 49 -7.21 5.29 -11.34
CA GLY A 49 -7.49 6.74 -11.33
C GLY A 49 -6.26 7.64 -11.60
N GLY A 50 -6.41 8.93 -11.32
CA GLY A 50 -5.34 9.92 -11.42
C GLY A 50 -5.16 10.52 -12.81
N TRP A 51 -4.02 11.15 -13.08
CA TRP A 51 -3.80 11.90 -14.33
C TRP A 51 -3.18 11.04 -15.43
N ARG A 52 -3.55 11.36 -16.68
CA ARG A 52 -3.01 10.77 -17.91
C ARG A 52 -2.51 11.86 -18.85
N ASN A 53 -1.38 11.62 -19.50
CA ASN A 53 -0.84 12.49 -20.53
C ASN A 53 -1.55 12.26 -21.88
N GLY A 54 -1.10 12.95 -22.95
CA GLY A 54 -1.71 12.84 -24.29
C GLY A 54 -1.62 11.45 -24.94
N HIS A 55 -0.70 10.60 -24.48
CA HIS A 55 -0.55 9.22 -24.95
C HIS A 55 -1.35 8.22 -24.09
N GLY A 56 -2.07 8.69 -23.08
CA GLY A 56 -2.78 7.82 -22.14
C GLY A 56 -1.89 7.24 -21.03
N ALA A 57 -0.61 7.59 -20.96
CA ALA A 57 0.32 7.14 -19.93
C ALA A 57 0.11 7.89 -18.61
N VAL A 58 0.50 7.27 -17.49
CA VAL A 58 0.41 7.89 -16.15
C VAL A 58 1.32 9.11 -16.07
N THR A 59 0.78 10.21 -15.53
CA THR A 59 1.53 11.42 -15.17
C THR A 59 1.00 11.96 -13.83
N TYR A 60 1.79 12.72 -13.08
CA TYR A 60 1.40 13.35 -11.82
C TYR A 60 2.26 14.59 -11.53
N PRO A 61 1.74 15.56 -10.76
CA PRO A 61 2.50 16.76 -10.43
C PRO A 61 3.69 16.44 -9.53
N LEU A 62 4.82 17.06 -9.81
CA LEU A 62 6.03 17.02 -8.97
C LEU A 62 6.08 18.27 -8.10
N ARG A 63 6.81 18.19 -6.98
CA ARG A 63 7.00 19.32 -6.05
C ARG A 63 7.50 20.61 -6.71
N GLY A 64 8.22 20.51 -7.84
CA GLY A 64 8.71 21.65 -8.62
C GLY A 64 7.75 22.17 -9.71
N GLY A 65 6.47 21.81 -9.68
CA GLY A 65 5.45 22.28 -10.64
C GLY A 65 5.52 21.63 -12.04
N LYS A 66 6.54 20.82 -12.30
CA LYS A 66 6.63 19.96 -13.49
C LYS A 66 5.74 18.72 -13.32
N TRP A 67 5.57 17.98 -14.41
CA TRP A 67 4.83 16.72 -14.44
C TRP A 67 5.79 15.55 -14.66
N SER A 68 5.54 14.42 -14.01
CA SER A 68 6.40 13.23 -14.06
C SER A 68 6.56 12.64 -15.45
N ASN A 69 5.53 12.75 -16.31
CA ASN A 69 5.55 12.20 -17.67
C ASN A 69 4.75 13.08 -18.64
N GLY A 70 5.13 14.36 -18.73
CA GLY A 70 4.48 15.34 -19.58
C GLY A 70 3.15 15.87 -19.01
N ALA A 71 2.64 16.94 -19.63
CA ALA A 71 1.45 17.65 -19.16
C ALA A 71 0.20 16.75 -19.14
N PRO A 72 -0.71 16.95 -18.17
CA PRO A 72 -1.92 16.17 -18.05
C PRO A 72 -2.89 16.56 -19.18
N ARG A 73 -3.59 15.56 -19.72
CA ARG A 73 -4.70 15.77 -20.66
C ARG A 73 -6.01 15.27 -20.12
N ARG A 74 -6.00 14.27 -19.23
CA ARG A 74 -7.20 13.69 -18.64
C ARG A 74 -6.97 13.34 -17.17
N LYS A 75 -7.96 13.61 -16.33
CA LYS A 75 -8.04 13.12 -14.95
C LYS A 75 -9.09 12.01 -14.88
N LEU A 76 -8.72 10.86 -14.38
CA LEU A 76 -9.63 9.75 -14.11
C LEU A 76 -9.98 9.76 -12.62
N SER A 77 -11.26 9.53 -12.31
CA SER A 77 -11.74 9.39 -10.93
C SER A 77 -11.14 8.14 -10.28
N TYR A 78 -10.82 8.24 -9.00
CA TYR A 78 -10.49 7.06 -8.20
C TYR A 78 -11.79 6.35 -7.78
N ARG A 79 -12.17 5.28 -8.50
CA ARG A 79 -13.50 4.65 -8.32
C ARG A 79 -13.60 3.95 -6.97
N GLY A 80 -14.65 4.27 -6.22
CA GLY A 80 -14.89 3.68 -4.90
C GLY A 80 -13.89 4.06 -3.81
N VAL A 81 -12.92 4.93 -4.12
CA VAL A 81 -11.99 5.46 -3.11
C VAL A 81 -12.72 6.52 -2.30
N SER A 82 -12.66 6.38 -0.98
CA SER A 82 -13.24 7.33 -0.04
C SER A 82 -12.25 7.67 1.07
N PHE A 83 -12.45 8.84 1.64
CA PHE A 83 -11.70 9.35 2.78
C PHE A 83 -12.66 9.62 3.93
N SER A 84 -12.20 9.37 5.15
CA SER A 84 -12.92 9.72 6.37
C SER A 84 -12.14 10.77 7.16
N PRO A 85 -12.82 11.65 7.93
CA PRO A 85 -12.15 12.63 8.78
C PRO A 85 -11.28 11.96 9.86
N GLY A 86 -10.23 12.68 10.26
CA GLY A 86 -9.33 12.27 11.34
C GLY A 86 -8.18 11.40 10.87
N PRO A 87 -7.23 11.11 11.77
CA PRO A 87 -6.08 10.26 11.48
C PRO A 87 -6.50 8.81 11.24
N SER A 88 -5.64 8.06 10.55
CA SER A 88 -5.72 6.61 10.54
C SER A 88 -5.33 6.04 11.91
N LEU A 89 -5.42 4.71 12.03
CA LEU A 89 -5.07 4.03 13.26
C LEU A 89 -3.57 4.21 13.55
N PRO A 90 -3.18 4.56 14.79
CA PRO A 90 -1.78 4.71 15.12
C PRO A 90 -1.06 3.36 14.99
N LEU A 91 -0.14 3.28 14.03
CA LEU A 91 0.73 2.12 13.83
C LEU A 91 2.03 2.29 14.61
N ARG A 92 2.64 1.18 15.00
CA ARG A 92 3.89 1.14 15.77
C ARG A 92 4.93 0.37 14.98
N TYR A 93 6.07 1.03 14.74
CA TYR A 93 7.20 0.41 14.03
C TYR A 93 7.60 -0.90 14.69
N TYR A 94 7.78 -1.91 13.85
CA TYR A 94 8.06 -3.28 14.25
C TYR A 94 7.08 -3.81 15.31
N HIS A 95 5.81 -3.43 15.24
CA HIS A 95 4.76 -4.00 16.10
C HIS A 95 3.44 -4.15 15.33
N SER A 96 3.21 -3.29 14.35
CA SER A 96 2.04 -3.34 13.46
C SER A 96 2.39 -4.01 12.13
N ILE A 97 1.48 -4.83 11.61
CA ILE A 97 1.59 -5.43 10.28
C ILE A 97 0.30 -5.23 9.49
N ALA A 98 0.44 -5.15 8.17
CA ALA A 98 -0.66 -5.26 7.23
C ALA A 98 -0.84 -6.71 6.77
N THR A 99 -2.09 -7.18 6.71
CA THR A 99 -2.43 -8.57 6.34
C THR A 99 -3.68 -8.64 5.45
N ASP A 100 -3.96 -9.80 4.84
CA ASP A 100 -5.28 -10.10 4.27
C ASP A 100 -6.24 -10.51 5.41
N PRO A 101 -7.27 -9.72 5.73
CA PRO A 101 -8.15 -9.98 6.86
C PRO A 101 -8.99 -11.25 6.73
N ARG A 102 -9.12 -11.80 5.51
CA ARG A 102 -9.80 -13.08 5.27
C ARG A 102 -8.94 -14.28 5.70
N LEU A 103 -7.64 -14.08 5.86
CA LEU A 103 -6.69 -15.11 6.28
C LEU A 103 -6.18 -14.86 7.71
N ILE A 104 -5.80 -13.62 8.03
CA ILE A 104 -5.36 -13.20 9.36
C ILE A 104 -6.28 -12.07 9.82
N PRO A 105 -7.28 -12.34 10.66
CA PRO A 105 -8.20 -11.32 11.13
C PRO A 105 -7.49 -10.17 11.83
N ARG A 106 -8.03 -8.95 11.69
CA ARG A 106 -7.54 -7.77 12.41
C ARG A 106 -7.60 -8.02 13.92
N GLY A 107 -6.56 -7.62 14.64
CA GLY A 107 -6.37 -7.87 16.08
C GLY A 107 -5.59 -9.14 16.39
N SER A 108 -5.34 -10.03 15.42
CA SER A 108 -4.52 -11.23 15.64
C SER A 108 -3.11 -10.89 16.13
N ARG A 109 -2.59 -11.70 17.07
CA ARG A 109 -1.17 -11.67 17.46
C ARG A 109 -0.40 -12.62 16.55
N VAL A 110 0.65 -12.11 15.92
CA VAL A 110 1.40 -12.84 14.89
C VAL A 110 2.86 -12.94 15.28
N LEU A 111 3.39 -14.16 15.30
CA LEU A 111 4.81 -14.43 15.50
C LEU A 111 5.49 -14.68 14.15
N ILE A 112 6.47 -13.84 13.83
CA ILE A 112 7.35 -13.95 12.66
C ILE A 112 8.77 -14.19 13.19
N PRO A 113 9.26 -15.45 13.27
CA PRO A 113 10.57 -15.77 13.85
C PRO A 113 11.75 -15.04 13.19
N ALA A 114 11.63 -14.68 11.92
CA ALA A 114 12.65 -13.89 11.20
C ALA A 114 12.94 -12.53 11.85
N TYR A 115 11.99 -11.98 12.62
CA TYR A 115 12.11 -10.73 13.35
C TYR A 115 12.42 -10.91 14.85
N ARG A 116 12.84 -12.11 15.28
CA ARG A 116 13.12 -12.40 16.70
C ARG A 116 14.06 -11.38 17.36
N ALA A 117 15.07 -10.91 16.63
CA ALA A 117 16.06 -9.95 17.13
C ALA A 117 15.55 -8.50 17.25
N VAL A 118 14.41 -8.17 16.63
CA VAL A 118 13.90 -6.79 16.59
C VAL A 118 12.94 -6.52 17.75
N ASN A 119 11.98 -7.42 17.97
CA ASN A 119 10.90 -7.24 18.94
C ASN A 119 10.43 -8.59 19.53
N GLY A 120 11.30 -9.60 19.55
CA GLY A 120 10.91 -10.99 19.86
C GLY A 120 10.12 -11.67 18.74
N GLY A 121 9.91 -11.01 17.60
CA GLY A 121 9.16 -11.49 16.45
C GLY A 121 7.64 -11.27 16.53
N TRP A 122 7.15 -10.55 17.54
CA TRP A 122 5.71 -10.45 17.83
C TRP A 122 5.07 -9.17 17.28
N PHE A 123 4.00 -9.35 16.51
CA PHE A 123 3.26 -8.27 15.86
C PHE A 123 1.76 -8.38 16.11
N VAL A 124 1.03 -7.32 15.78
CA VAL A 124 -0.43 -7.27 15.76
C VAL A 124 -0.89 -6.92 14.34
N ALA A 125 -1.83 -7.71 13.81
CA ALA A 125 -2.51 -7.39 12.56
C ALA A 125 -3.43 -6.17 12.75
N GLN A 126 -2.99 -4.99 12.33
CA GLN A 126 -3.72 -3.74 12.58
C GLN A 126 -4.13 -3.02 11.30
N ASP A 127 -3.44 -3.31 10.18
CA ASP A 127 -3.65 -2.66 8.89
C ASP A 127 -3.93 -3.70 7.79
N THR A 128 -4.30 -3.21 6.61
CA THR A 128 -4.48 -3.96 5.38
C THR A 128 -3.85 -3.21 4.21
N GLY A 129 -3.83 -3.80 3.02
CA GLY A 129 -3.40 -3.08 1.83
C GLY A 129 -3.97 -3.69 0.56
N GLY A 130 -4.13 -2.87 -0.48
CA GLY A 130 -4.67 -3.31 -1.77
C GLY A 130 -3.86 -4.45 -2.39
N ALA A 131 -2.53 -4.47 -2.19
CA ALA A 131 -1.63 -5.52 -2.68
C ALA A 131 -1.29 -6.60 -1.62
N ILE A 132 -1.78 -6.44 -0.38
CA ILE A 132 -1.54 -7.39 0.71
C ILE A 132 -2.69 -8.39 0.70
N LYS A 133 -2.51 -9.47 -0.05
CA LYS A 133 -3.51 -10.50 -0.33
C LYS A 133 -2.95 -11.88 -0.03
N ALA A 134 -3.79 -12.78 0.46
CA ALA A 134 -3.42 -14.14 0.86
C ALA A 134 -2.20 -14.17 1.81
N ARG A 135 -1.20 -15.01 1.52
CA ARG A 135 -0.02 -15.24 2.37
C ARG A 135 1.07 -14.18 2.17
N HIS A 136 0.68 -12.91 2.15
CA HIS A 136 1.56 -11.75 2.04
C HIS A 136 1.36 -10.89 3.29
N ILE A 137 2.44 -10.57 3.98
CA ILE A 137 2.47 -9.69 5.15
C ILE A 137 3.42 -8.55 4.84
N ASP A 138 3.01 -7.34 5.14
CA ASP A 138 3.88 -6.16 5.07
C ASP A 138 4.11 -5.65 6.50
N VAL A 139 5.38 -5.42 6.85
CA VAL A 139 5.80 -5.06 8.20
C VAL A 139 5.99 -3.55 8.31
N TYR A 140 5.24 -2.91 9.21
CA TYR A 140 5.38 -1.49 9.44
C TYR A 140 6.73 -1.21 10.09
N ARG A 141 7.62 -0.53 9.35
CA ARG A 141 9.01 -0.29 9.75
C ARG A 141 9.36 1.19 9.54
N PRO A 142 10.39 1.72 10.23
CA PRO A 142 10.87 3.06 9.98
C PRO A 142 11.25 3.24 8.51
N PRO A 143 11.12 4.47 7.96
CA PRO A 143 11.64 4.76 6.64
C PRO A 143 13.14 4.43 6.59
N PRO A 144 13.64 3.96 5.44
CA PRO A 144 15.07 3.69 5.31
C PRO A 144 15.90 4.98 5.38
N ASP A 145 17.14 4.88 5.85
CA ASP A 145 18.08 6.01 5.89
C ASP A 145 18.39 6.56 4.49
N SER A 146 18.25 5.72 3.46
CA SER A 146 18.42 6.09 2.06
C SER A 146 17.12 5.90 1.27
N PRO A 147 16.71 6.90 0.46
CA PRO A 147 15.59 6.76 -0.48
C PRO A 147 15.79 5.70 -1.57
N SER A 148 17.04 5.25 -1.80
CA SER A 148 17.35 4.21 -2.78
C SER A 148 17.26 2.78 -2.21
N ASP A 149 17.06 2.62 -0.90
CA ASP A 149 16.85 1.32 -0.28
C ASP A 149 15.53 0.72 -0.79
N GLN A 150 15.65 -0.37 -1.55
CA GLN A 150 14.52 -1.13 -2.09
C GLN A 150 13.75 -1.89 -1.00
N GLY A 151 14.24 -1.82 0.23
CA GLY A 151 13.71 -2.51 1.38
C GLY A 151 14.15 -3.96 1.47
N ARG A 152 13.55 -4.65 2.44
CA ARG A 152 13.89 -6.03 2.76
C ARG A 152 12.69 -6.91 2.48
N ASP A 153 12.81 -7.74 1.46
CA ASP A 153 11.85 -8.80 1.14
C ASP A 153 12.32 -10.12 1.78
N LEU A 154 11.44 -10.77 2.53
CA LEU A 154 11.70 -12.06 3.15
C LEU A 154 10.66 -13.05 2.63
N ARG A 155 11.14 -14.12 1.97
CA ARG A 155 10.29 -15.14 1.35
C ARG A 155 10.28 -16.43 2.14
N ASP A 156 9.20 -17.20 2.00
CA ASP A 156 9.06 -18.54 2.58
C ASP A 156 9.26 -18.59 4.10
N GLN A 157 8.94 -17.48 4.78
CA GLN A 157 9.05 -17.39 6.23
C GLN A 157 7.90 -18.11 6.92
N ARG A 158 8.20 -18.83 8.00
CA ARG A 158 7.17 -19.36 8.89
C ARG A 158 6.52 -18.22 9.64
N VAL A 159 5.20 -18.29 9.76
CA VAL A 159 4.39 -17.34 10.51
C VAL A 159 3.38 -18.11 11.34
N TYR A 160 3.25 -17.74 12.62
CA TYR A 160 2.28 -18.34 13.53
C TYR A 160 1.27 -17.28 13.95
N VAL A 161 -0.01 -17.64 13.98
CA VAL A 161 -1.12 -16.71 14.19
C VAL A 161 -1.94 -17.17 15.38
N ILE A 162 -2.15 -16.25 16.32
CA ILE A 162 -3.14 -16.36 17.38
C ILE A 162 -4.28 -15.41 16.99
N PRO A 163 -5.48 -15.92 16.64
CA PRO A 163 -6.65 -15.10 16.32
C PRO A 163 -6.99 -14.10 17.45
N PRO A 164 -7.71 -13.00 17.15
CA PRO A 164 -8.24 -12.15 18.20
C PRO A 164 -9.16 -12.95 19.13
N GLY A 165 -9.09 -12.65 20.42
CA GLY A 165 -10.00 -13.21 21.44
C GLY A 165 -11.37 -12.57 21.41
#